data_AF-A0A9E5N8A7-F1
#
_entry.id   AF-A0A9E5N8A7-F1
#
_cell.length_a   1.000
_cell.length_b   1.000
_cell.length_c   1.000
_cell.angle_alpha   90.00
_cell.angle_beta   90.00
_cell.angle_gamma   90.00
#
_symmetry.space_group_name_H-M   'P 1'
#
loop_
_entity.id
_entity.type
_entity.pdbx_description
1 polymer ?
#
loop_
_entity_poly.entity_id
_entity_poly.type
_entity_poly.pdbx_seq_one_letter_code
_entity_poly.pdbx_strand_id
1 'polypeptide(L)'
;MVFKGSAFDQRTSRRLRGEVEEEWAGTEQVLTDFLVRFAKGQEPNLVILPIFVTRGMNHRKFVMQRGSLTPKDLAGKKVGMGRVLGATSVFLRGLLADDYGVGRDQVPWVAAEPITSDGAMGGEWKYLSQRGGVRPPELIPQLEKGELDAVIYPGGAGGHWFNWAEEGGKGKSPNPYGDLEEMVKNSSNLCFPVGDVETQVQWFKRWNTYPLYHCLAVRREVA
;
A
#
# COMPACT_ATOMS: atom_id res chain seq x y z
N MET A 1 -29.70 -11.41 13.76
CA MET A 1 -28.39 -11.69 13.13
C MET A 1 -27.44 -12.08 14.25
N VAL A 2 -27.03 -13.35 14.34
CA VAL A 2 -26.13 -13.82 15.40
C VAL A 2 -24.70 -13.70 14.88
N PHE A 3 -23.91 -12.79 15.45
CA PHE A 3 -22.50 -12.64 15.10
C PHE A 3 -21.72 -13.79 15.73
N LYS A 4 -21.20 -14.73 14.93
CA LYS A 4 -20.32 -15.81 15.43
C LYS A 4 -18.89 -15.28 15.55
N GLY A 5 -18.35 -15.31 16.77
CA GLY A 5 -17.04 -14.74 17.14
C GLY A 5 -15.80 -15.58 16.79
N SER A 6 -15.88 -16.57 15.91
CA SER A 6 -14.74 -17.46 15.55
C SER A 6 -13.98 -16.97 14.30
N ALA A 7 -13.67 -15.68 14.24
CA ALA A 7 -13.58 -14.92 12.99
C ALA A 7 -12.25 -14.94 12.20
N PHE A 8 -11.18 -15.66 12.58
CA PHE A 8 -9.87 -15.46 11.94
C PHE A 8 -9.03 -16.75 11.79
N ASP A 9 -8.70 -17.10 10.55
CA ASP A 9 -7.79 -18.19 10.12
C ASP A 9 -6.77 -17.62 9.12
N GLN A 10 -5.60 -18.24 9.13
CA GLN A 10 -4.32 -17.58 9.24
C GLN A 10 -3.56 -17.42 7.92
N ARG A 11 -4.20 -17.69 6.77
CA ARG A 11 -3.41 -18.12 5.60
C ARG A 11 -3.54 -17.33 4.32
N THR A 12 -4.45 -16.38 4.12
CA THR A 12 -4.46 -15.57 2.87
C THR A 12 -5.30 -14.29 2.96
N SER A 13 -4.99 -13.29 2.12
CA SER A 13 -5.79 -12.06 1.89
C SER A 13 -7.18 -12.31 1.25
N ARG A 14 -7.62 -13.57 1.13
CA ARG A 14 -8.92 -13.97 0.55
C ARG A 14 -10.11 -13.44 1.35
N ARG A 15 -9.96 -13.20 2.66
CA ARG A 15 -11.05 -12.73 3.55
C ARG A 15 -11.30 -11.22 3.46
N LEU A 16 -10.25 -10.43 3.26
CA LEU A 16 -10.36 -8.99 2.95
C LEU A 16 -11.05 -8.75 1.61
N ARG A 17 -11.37 -9.79 0.85
CA ARG A 17 -12.04 -9.63 -0.44
C ARG A 17 -13.49 -10.06 -0.41
N GLY A 18 -13.94 -10.86 0.56
CA GLY A 18 -15.29 -11.46 0.53
C GLY A 18 -15.58 -12.30 -0.72
N GLU A 19 -14.58 -12.48 -1.60
CA GLU A 19 -14.67 -13.03 -2.95
C GLU A 19 -14.71 -14.56 -2.95
N VAL A 20 -14.23 -15.21 -1.89
CA VAL A 20 -13.90 -16.65 -1.97
C VAL A 20 -14.94 -17.56 -1.31
N GLU A 21 -15.80 -17.07 -0.42
CA GLU A 21 -16.60 -17.98 0.42
C GLU A 21 -18.11 -17.69 0.47
N GLU A 22 -18.61 -16.64 -0.19
CA GLU A 22 -20.03 -16.20 -0.12
C GLU A 22 -20.59 -15.98 1.31
N GLU A 23 -19.74 -16.13 2.34
CA GLU A 23 -20.14 -16.21 3.74
C GLU A 23 -20.48 -14.83 4.33
N TRP A 24 -19.98 -13.74 3.72
CA TRP A 24 -20.04 -12.39 4.28
C TRP A 24 -20.83 -11.44 3.38
N ALA A 25 -21.78 -10.71 3.98
CA ALA A 25 -22.60 -9.69 3.32
C ALA A 25 -21.84 -8.38 3.02
N GLY A 26 -20.69 -8.15 3.65
CA GLY A 26 -19.87 -6.97 3.43
C GLY A 26 -18.41 -7.19 3.84
N THR A 27 -17.52 -6.39 3.27
CA THR A 27 -16.06 -6.57 3.37
C THR A 27 -15.32 -5.25 3.12
N GLU A 28 -14.19 -5.07 3.81
CA GLU A 28 -13.28 -3.94 3.56
C GLU A 28 -12.42 -4.21 2.33
N GLN A 29 -12.47 -3.33 1.35
CA GLN A 29 -11.73 -3.44 0.10
C GLN A 29 -10.60 -2.42 0.01
N VAL A 30 -9.52 -2.77 -0.68
CA VAL A 30 -8.53 -1.79 -1.13
C VAL A 30 -9.14 -1.01 -2.31
N LEU A 31 -9.34 0.30 -2.15
CA LEU A 31 -10.10 1.13 -3.09
C LEU A 31 -9.54 1.06 -4.52
N THR A 32 -8.22 1.18 -4.67
CA THR A 32 -7.55 1.21 -5.98
C THR A 32 -7.68 -0.10 -6.74
N ASP A 33 -7.59 -1.23 -6.06
CA ASP A 33 -7.82 -2.54 -6.67
C ASP A 33 -9.30 -2.73 -7.03
N PHE A 34 -10.21 -2.42 -6.10
CA PHE A 34 -11.65 -2.51 -6.35
C PHE A 34 -12.07 -1.71 -7.59
N LEU A 35 -11.63 -0.45 -7.71
CA LEU A 35 -12.00 0.40 -8.84
C LEU A 35 -11.55 -0.19 -10.18
N VAL A 36 -10.40 -0.86 -10.23
CA VAL A 36 -9.94 -1.55 -11.45
C VAL A 36 -10.83 -2.74 -11.78
N ARG A 37 -11.16 -3.57 -10.79
CA ARG A 37 -12.06 -4.73 -10.98
C ARG A 37 -13.47 -4.29 -11.39
N PHE A 38 -13.98 -3.24 -10.75
CA PHE A 38 -15.28 -2.62 -11.08
C PHE A 38 -15.30 -2.10 -12.53
N ALA A 39 -14.29 -1.33 -12.93
CA ALA A 39 -14.20 -0.80 -14.30
C ALA A 39 -14.11 -1.90 -15.37
N LYS A 40 -13.61 -3.09 -15.01
CA LYS A 40 -13.54 -4.26 -15.89
C LYS A 40 -14.76 -5.18 -15.82
N GLY A 41 -15.79 -4.82 -15.05
CA GLY A 41 -16.99 -5.64 -14.88
C GLY A 41 -16.75 -6.94 -14.12
N GLN A 42 -15.66 -7.02 -13.34
CA GLN A 42 -15.31 -8.22 -12.55
C GLN A 42 -15.89 -8.19 -11.14
N GLU A 43 -16.57 -7.10 -10.75
CA GLU A 43 -17.30 -6.96 -9.48
C GLU A 43 -18.80 -6.69 -9.67
N PRO A 44 -19.57 -7.60 -10.31
CA PRO A 44 -21.00 -7.37 -10.55
C PRO A 44 -21.83 -7.35 -9.25
N ASN A 45 -21.37 -8.07 -8.22
CA ASN A 45 -22.15 -8.41 -7.03
C ASN A 45 -21.83 -7.53 -5.82
N LEU A 46 -20.84 -6.64 -5.91
CA LEU A 46 -20.47 -5.73 -4.82
C LEU A 46 -20.87 -4.29 -5.14
N VAL A 47 -21.35 -3.59 -4.12
CA VAL A 47 -21.65 -2.15 -4.12
C VAL A 47 -20.69 -1.48 -3.13
N ILE A 48 -19.92 -0.50 -3.59
CA ILE A 48 -19.13 0.34 -2.67
C ILE A 48 -20.08 1.23 -1.88
N LEU A 49 -19.91 1.24 -0.57
CA LEU A 49 -20.44 2.29 0.29
C LEU A 49 -19.42 3.44 0.35
N PRO A 50 -19.86 4.72 0.34
CA PRO A 50 -18.96 5.88 0.46
C PRO A 50 -18.43 6.05 1.90
N ILE A 51 -17.98 4.95 2.51
CA ILE A 51 -17.46 4.84 3.86
C ILE A 51 -15.99 4.42 3.75
N PHE A 52 -15.11 5.36 4.08
CA PHE A 52 -13.66 5.16 3.99
C PHE A 52 -13.08 4.90 5.37
N VAL A 53 -12.73 3.65 5.62
CA VAL A 53 -12.31 3.17 6.94
C VAL A 53 -10.87 3.52 7.27
N THR A 54 -9.99 3.58 6.25
CA THR A 54 -8.58 3.96 6.42
C THR A 54 -8.28 5.23 5.63
N ARG A 55 -7.72 6.21 6.34
CA ARG A 55 -7.46 7.59 5.88
C ARG A 55 -6.14 8.06 6.51
N GLY A 56 -5.34 8.84 5.80
CA GLY A 56 -4.10 9.41 6.35
C GLY A 56 -3.21 9.98 5.25
N MET A 57 -2.02 10.47 5.61
CA MET A 57 -1.02 10.92 4.63
C MET A 57 0.03 9.83 4.41
N ASN A 58 0.17 9.34 3.18
CA ASN A 58 1.13 8.28 2.84
C ASN A 58 2.54 8.79 2.53
N HIS A 59 2.77 10.10 2.61
CA HIS A 59 4.07 10.71 2.38
C HIS A 59 5.19 10.05 3.20
N ARG A 60 4.90 9.70 4.47
CA ARG A 60 5.83 8.96 5.36
C ARG A 60 5.92 7.46 5.12
N LYS A 61 5.44 6.98 3.98
CA LYS A 61 5.71 5.61 3.50
C LYS A 61 6.69 5.62 2.32
N PHE A 62 7.11 6.79 1.87
CA PHE A 62 8.16 6.92 0.87
C PHE A 62 9.50 7.11 1.55
N VAL A 63 10.46 6.23 1.29
CA VAL A 63 11.75 6.16 1.97
C VAL A 63 12.86 6.18 0.93
N MET A 64 13.89 6.97 1.17
CA MET A 64 15.10 7.06 0.36
C MET A 64 16.33 6.97 1.24
N GLN A 65 17.48 6.67 0.65
CA GLN A 65 18.74 6.92 1.33
C GLN A 65 18.97 8.44 1.48
N ARG A 66 19.55 8.83 2.61
CA ARG A 66 20.10 10.19 2.79
C ARG A 66 21.22 10.38 1.80
N GLY A 67 21.18 11.48 1.05
CA GLY A 67 22.19 11.76 0.05
C GLY A 67 21.76 12.89 -0.86
N SER A 68 22.40 12.96 -2.03
CA SER A 68 22.14 14.00 -3.04
C SER A 68 20.88 13.77 -3.87
N LEU A 69 20.33 12.55 -3.86
CA LEU A 69 19.13 12.24 -4.63
C LEU A 69 17.89 12.84 -3.98
N THR A 70 17.08 13.48 -4.80
CA THR A 70 15.73 13.93 -4.47
C THR A 70 14.72 13.04 -5.20
N PRO A 71 13.43 13.12 -4.86
CA PRO A 71 12.42 12.36 -5.58
C PRO A 71 12.37 12.66 -7.09
N LYS A 72 12.86 13.84 -7.55
CA LYS A 72 12.96 14.18 -8.98
C LYS A 72 14.01 13.36 -9.73
N ASP A 73 15.00 12.85 -9.00
CA ASP A 73 16.16 12.14 -9.56
C ASP A 73 15.90 10.63 -9.74
N LEU A 74 14.65 10.19 -9.51
CA LEU A 74 14.29 8.78 -9.57
C LEU A 74 14.04 8.24 -10.99
N ALA A 75 14.06 9.07 -12.02
CA ALA A 75 14.01 8.59 -13.39
C ALA A 75 15.22 7.65 -13.66
N GLY A 76 14.95 6.43 -14.10
CA GLY A 76 15.92 5.36 -14.32
C GLY A 76 16.41 4.65 -13.04
N LYS A 77 15.88 5.00 -11.86
CA LYS A 77 16.28 4.45 -10.56
C LYS A 77 15.32 3.36 -10.07
N LYS A 78 15.85 2.31 -9.44
CA LYS A 78 15.03 1.17 -8.99
C LYS A 78 14.24 1.55 -7.75
N VAL A 79 12.91 1.45 -7.83
CA VAL A 79 12.02 1.76 -6.71
C VAL A 79 11.21 0.53 -6.30
N GLY A 80 11.35 0.14 -5.04
CA GLY A 80 10.60 -0.95 -4.45
C GLY A 80 9.21 -0.52 -3.98
N MET A 81 8.23 -1.40 -4.11
CA MET A 81 6.89 -1.22 -3.52
C MET A 81 6.30 -2.57 -3.11
N GLY A 82 5.32 -2.59 -2.20
CA GLY A 82 4.64 -3.83 -1.84
C GLY A 82 3.82 -4.40 -3.00
N ARG A 83 2.74 -3.69 -3.35
CA ARG A 83 1.77 -4.08 -4.39
C ARG A 83 1.63 -2.99 -5.42
N VAL A 84 1.36 -3.33 -6.67
CA VAL A 84 1.17 -2.33 -7.74
C VAL A 84 -0.14 -1.60 -7.55
N LEU A 85 -1.20 -2.32 -7.20
CA LEU A 85 -2.52 -1.76 -6.92
C LEU A 85 -2.75 -1.47 -5.44
N GLY A 86 -1.71 -1.52 -4.60
CA GLY A 86 -1.80 -1.03 -3.23
C GLY A 86 -2.09 0.47 -3.21
N ALA A 87 -3.04 0.91 -2.38
CA ALA A 87 -3.47 2.31 -2.34
C ALA A 87 -2.30 3.28 -2.07
N THR A 88 -1.36 2.90 -1.20
CA THR A 88 -0.11 3.62 -0.96
C THR A 88 0.76 3.74 -2.21
N SER A 89 0.96 2.63 -2.93
CA SER A 89 1.78 2.58 -4.13
C SER A 89 1.20 3.40 -5.27
N VAL A 90 -0.11 3.38 -5.44
CA VAL A 90 -0.79 4.22 -6.45
C VAL A 90 -0.68 5.70 -6.07
N PHE A 91 -0.96 6.03 -4.81
CA PHE A 91 -0.88 7.41 -4.32
C PHE A 91 0.52 8.02 -4.49
N LEU A 92 1.56 7.33 -4.00
CA LEU A 92 2.93 7.86 -4.05
C LEU A 92 3.50 7.90 -5.47
N ARG A 93 3.06 7.02 -6.38
CA ARG A 93 3.39 7.16 -7.81
C ARG A 93 2.72 8.37 -8.45
N GLY A 94 1.46 8.65 -8.08
CA GLY A 94 0.78 9.89 -8.49
C GLY A 94 1.53 11.12 -7.98
N LEU A 95 1.89 11.15 -6.70
CA LEU A 95 2.69 12.21 -6.11
C LEU A 95 4.02 12.43 -6.84
N LEU A 96 4.75 11.37 -7.17
CA LEU A 96 6.00 11.48 -7.95
C LEU A 96 5.77 12.06 -9.34
N ALA A 97 4.69 11.67 -10.02
CA ALA A 97 4.36 12.19 -11.33
C ALA A 97 3.96 13.68 -11.25
N ASP A 98 3.04 14.03 -10.35
CA ASP A 98 2.41 15.34 -10.29
C ASP A 98 3.35 16.42 -9.71
N ASP A 99 4.11 16.09 -8.67
CA ASP A 99 4.93 17.07 -7.93
C ASP A 99 6.41 17.04 -8.30
N TYR A 100 6.89 15.90 -8.81
CA TYR A 100 8.30 15.68 -9.08
C TYR A 100 8.59 15.41 -10.56
N GLY A 101 7.56 15.32 -11.42
CA GLY A 101 7.71 15.09 -12.85
C GLY A 101 8.24 13.70 -13.20
N VAL A 102 8.21 12.76 -12.26
CA VAL A 102 8.70 11.39 -12.44
C VAL A 102 7.51 10.48 -12.75
N GLY A 103 7.29 10.27 -14.05
CA GLY A 103 6.23 9.41 -14.55
C GLY A 103 6.50 7.94 -14.25
N ARG A 104 5.42 7.15 -14.13
CA ARG A 104 5.50 5.72 -13.82
C ARG A 104 6.37 4.92 -14.79
N ASP A 105 6.41 5.29 -16.07
CA ASP A 105 7.15 4.57 -17.12
C ASP A 105 8.64 4.94 -17.15
N GLN A 106 9.08 5.90 -16.33
CA GLN A 106 10.48 6.32 -16.21
C GLN A 106 11.22 5.59 -15.10
N VAL A 107 10.52 4.81 -14.28
CA VAL A 107 11.07 4.19 -13.06
C VAL A 107 11.02 2.67 -13.22
N PRO A 108 12.15 1.96 -13.08
CA PRO A 108 12.17 0.50 -12.91
C PRO A 108 11.53 0.09 -11.58
N TRP A 109 10.25 -0.33 -11.62
CA TRP A 109 9.52 -0.71 -10.41
C TRP A 109 9.76 -2.17 -10.02
N VAL A 110 10.04 -2.39 -8.73
CA VAL A 110 10.12 -3.72 -8.10
C VAL A 110 8.92 -3.91 -7.18
N ALA A 111 7.98 -4.76 -7.57
CA ALA A 111 6.85 -5.14 -6.71
C ALA A 111 7.21 -6.38 -5.88
N ALA A 112 7.17 -6.27 -4.56
CA ALA A 112 7.52 -7.34 -3.64
C ALA A 112 6.50 -8.49 -3.67
N GLU A 113 5.21 -8.16 -3.68
CA GLU A 113 4.17 -9.18 -3.62
C GLU A 113 3.87 -9.79 -5.01
N PRO A 114 3.50 -11.09 -5.06
CA PRO A 114 3.25 -11.79 -6.32
C PRO A 114 1.96 -11.30 -6.99
N ILE A 115 1.78 -11.67 -8.26
CA ILE A 115 0.66 -11.27 -9.12
C ILE A 115 -0.74 -11.53 -8.52
N THR A 116 -0.88 -12.55 -7.67
CA THR A 116 -2.12 -12.96 -7.00
C THR A 116 -2.54 -12.05 -5.84
N SER A 117 -1.62 -11.22 -5.34
CA SER A 117 -1.83 -10.31 -4.21
C SER A 117 -2.43 -8.95 -4.59
N ASP A 118 -2.33 -8.58 -5.87
CA ASP A 118 -2.74 -7.30 -6.46
C ASP A 118 -4.25 -7.21 -6.77
N GLY A 119 -5.08 -8.04 -6.14
CA GLY A 119 -6.43 -8.30 -6.64
C GLY A 119 -6.45 -9.38 -7.70
N ALA A 120 -7.63 -9.80 -8.15
CA ALA A 120 -7.82 -10.76 -9.24
C ALA A 120 -7.24 -10.31 -10.60
N MET A 121 -6.50 -9.20 -10.64
CA MET A 121 -6.16 -8.51 -11.88
C MET A 121 -4.90 -8.98 -12.56
N GLY A 122 -4.04 -9.69 -11.84
CA GLY A 122 -2.88 -10.42 -12.32
C GLY A 122 -2.21 -9.90 -13.60
N GLY A 123 -2.05 -8.57 -13.71
CA GLY A 123 -1.77 -7.93 -14.99
C GLY A 123 -0.27 -7.76 -15.18
N GLU A 124 0.19 -7.92 -16.42
CA GLU A 124 1.51 -7.46 -16.82
C GLU A 124 1.48 -5.94 -16.95
N TRP A 125 2.34 -5.27 -16.19
CA TRP A 125 2.49 -3.82 -16.24
C TRP A 125 3.82 -3.52 -16.90
N LYS A 126 3.80 -2.82 -18.03
CA LYS A 126 4.99 -2.54 -18.85
C LYS A 126 6.12 -1.84 -18.09
N TYR A 127 5.78 -1.08 -17.05
CA TYR A 127 6.73 -0.33 -16.22
C TYR A 127 7.32 -1.14 -15.06
N LEU A 128 6.88 -2.39 -14.82
CA LEU A 128 7.49 -3.24 -13.80
C LEU A 128 8.76 -3.89 -14.34
N SER A 129 9.89 -3.64 -13.68
CA SER A 129 11.13 -4.36 -13.96
C SER A 129 11.19 -5.70 -13.24
N GLN A 130 10.51 -5.84 -12.11
CA GLN A 130 10.45 -7.09 -11.35
C GLN A 130 9.15 -7.19 -10.56
N ARG A 131 8.64 -8.42 -10.44
CA ARG A 131 7.49 -8.76 -9.62
C ARG A 131 7.77 -10.06 -8.88
N GLY A 132 7.59 -10.05 -7.56
CA GLY A 132 7.98 -11.18 -6.71
C GLY A 132 9.50 -11.31 -6.59
N GLY A 133 9.94 -12.29 -5.79
CA GLY A 133 11.36 -12.55 -5.52
C GLY A 133 12.00 -11.61 -4.49
N VAL A 134 11.31 -10.54 -4.08
CA VAL A 134 11.65 -9.70 -2.91
C VAL A 134 10.47 -9.77 -1.97
N ARG A 135 10.66 -10.17 -0.71
CA ARG A 135 9.57 -10.17 0.27
C ARG A 135 9.36 -8.76 0.82
N PRO A 136 8.13 -8.37 1.23
CA PRO A 136 7.89 -7.05 1.80
C PRO A 136 8.87 -6.63 2.93
N PRO A 137 9.26 -7.53 3.87
CA PRO A 137 10.27 -7.19 4.90
C PRO A 137 11.68 -6.93 4.37
N GLU A 138 11.99 -7.33 3.13
CA GLU A 138 13.31 -7.18 2.52
C GLU A 138 13.48 -5.84 1.80
N LEU A 139 12.39 -5.08 1.57
CA LEU A 139 12.44 -3.80 0.86
C LEU A 139 13.38 -2.78 1.53
N ILE A 140 13.26 -2.58 2.85
CA ILE A 140 14.14 -1.64 3.58
C ILE A 140 15.59 -2.15 3.63
N PRO A 141 15.87 -3.43 3.98
CA PRO A 141 17.23 -3.97 3.87
C PRO A 141 17.87 -3.83 2.49
N GLN A 142 17.12 -4.00 1.40
CA GLN A 142 17.62 -3.80 0.04
C GLN A 142 17.89 -2.32 -0.28
N LEU A 143 17.03 -1.41 0.22
CA LEU A 143 17.30 0.02 0.17
C LEU A 143 18.58 0.38 0.92
N GLU A 144 18.81 -0.14 2.12
CA GLU A 144 20.03 0.14 2.90
C GLU A 144 21.30 -0.35 2.21
N LYS A 145 21.23 -1.48 1.50
CA LYS A 145 22.34 -2.03 0.70
C LYS A 145 22.57 -1.30 -0.63
N GLY A 146 21.67 -0.41 -1.04
CA GLY A 146 21.72 0.27 -2.34
C GLY A 146 21.29 -0.61 -3.51
N GLU A 147 20.61 -1.73 -3.25
CA GLU A 147 20.00 -2.57 -4.30
C GLU A 147 18.72 -1.90 -4.86
N LEU A 148 18.06 -1.09 -4.03
CA LEU A 148 16.97 -0.18 -4.38
C LEU A 148 17.39 1.26 -4.08
N ASP A 149 16.96 2.21 -4.91
CA ASP A 149 17.22 3.64 -4.73
C ASP A 149 16.15 4.33 -3.84
N ALA A 150 14.94 3.78 -3.85
CA ALA A 150 13.84 4.22 -2.98
C ALA A 150 12.86 3.08 -2.71
N VAL A 151 12.04 3.24 -1.67
CA VAL A 151 10.99 2.31 -1.29
C VAL A 151 9.68 3.04 -0.99
N ILE A 152 8.60 2.58 -1.61
CA ILE A 152 7.24 2.80 -1.15
C ILE A 152 6.89 1.66 -0.19
N TYR A 153 7.01 1.93 1.09
CA TYR A 153 6.85 0.94 2.14
C TYR A 153 5.38 0.48 2.24
N PRO A 154 5.12 -0.84 2.26
CA PRO A 154 3.76 -1.39 2.33
C PRO A 154 3.07 -1.26 3.70
N GLY A 155 3.70 -0.62 4.68
CA GLY A 155 3.21 -0.53 6.06
C GLY A 155 1.81 0.08 6.20
N GLY A 156 1.04 -0.47 7.16
CA GLY A 156 -0.15 0.16 7.73
C GLY A 156 -1.36 0.27 6.81
N ALA A 157 -1.95 -0.88 6.45
CA ALA A 157 -3.40 -1.12 6.39
C ALA A 157 -3.64 -2.62 6.09
N GLY A 158 -3.77 -3.44 7.13
CA GLY A 158 -4.17 -4.86 7.00
C GLY A 158 -3.08 -5.90 7.31
N GLY A 159 -1.92 -5.89 6.67
CA GLY A 159 -0.96 -7.02 6.77
C GLY A 159 -0.33 -7.24 8.16
N HIS A 160 0.10 -6.17 8.84
CA HIS A 160 0.77 -6.28 10.14
C HIS A 160 -0.18 -6.43 11.33
N TRP A 161 -1.43 -5.96 11.20
CA TRP A 161 -2.44 -6.10 12.25
C TRP A 161 -2.88 -7.56 12.44
N PHE A 162 -2.98 -8.32 11.34
CA PHE A 162 -3.39 -9.72 11.39
C PHE A 162 -2.26 -10.67 11.78
N ASN A 163 -1.05 -10.52 11.22
CA ASN A 163 0.10 -11.34 11.61
C ASN A 163 0.43 -11.21 13.11
N TRP A 164 0.19 -10.04 13.72
CA TRP A 164 0.38 -9.82 15.16
C TRP A 164 -0.58 -10.61 16.05
N ALA A 165 -1.83 -10.78 15.63
CA ALA A 165 -2.83 -11.57 16.35
C ALA A 165 -2.49 -13.07 16.33
N GLU A 166 -1.78 -13.53 15.31
CA GLU A 166 -1.34 -14.92 15.14
C GLU A 166 0.00 -15.22 15.81
N GLU A 167 0.94 -14.27 15.74
CA GLU A 167 2.27 -14.37 16.34
C GLU A 167 2.28 -14.07 17.86
N GLY A 168 1.09 -13.88 18.45
CA GLY A 168 0.88 -13.92 19.90
C GLY A 168 1.33 -12.68 20.65
N GLY A 169 1.33 -11.50 20.01
CA GLY A 169 1.42 -10.21 20.72
C GLY A 169 2.64 -9.99 21.61
N LYS A 170 3.74 -10.75 21.44
CA LYS A 170 4.91 -10.70 22.34
C LYS A 170 5.82 -9.48 22.20
N GLY A 171 5.43 -8.46 21.42
CA GLY A 171 6.20 -7.22 21.35
C GLY A 171 5.45 -6.10 20.65
N LYS A 172 4.71 -5.29 21.45
CA LYS A 172 4.01 -4.04 21.07
C LYS A 172 3.00 -4.18 19.91
N SER A 173 1.91 -3.42 19.96
CA SER A 173 1.17 -3.13 18.72
C SER A 173 2.15 -2.42 17.80
N PRO A 174 2.44 -2.90 16.58
CA PRO A 174 3.15 -2.09 15.60
C PRO A 174 2.42 -0.77 15.54
N ASN A 175 3.08 0.31 15.89
CA ASN A 175 2.53 1.61 15.57
C ASN A 175 2.45 1.58 14.03
N PRO A 176 1.26 1.75 13.41
CA PRO A 176 1.11 1.67 11.95
C PRO A 176 2.00 2.67 11.21
N TYR A 177 2.53 3.66 11.94
CA TYR A 177 3.57 4.59 11.52
C TYR A 177 4.93 4.29 12.17
N GLY A 178 4.97 3.72 13.37
CA GLY A 178 6.14 3.71 14.25
C GLY A 178 7.19 2.66 13.97
N ASP A 179 6.89 1.49 13.39
CA ASP A 179 7.97 0.56 13.05
C ASP A 179 8.85 1.16 11.95
N LEU A 180 8.23 1.72 10.91
CA LEU A 180 8.97 2.41 9.86
C LEU A 180 9.56 3.74 10.34
N GLU A 181 8.79 4.56 11.08
CA GLU A 181 9.30 5.83 11.60
C GLU A 181 10.45 5.63 12.59
N GLU A 182 10.41 4.60 13.44
CA GLU A 182 11.49 4.25 14.37
C GLU A 182 12.70 3.69 13.60
N MET A 183 12.49 2.83 12.61
CA MET A 183 13.56 2.37 11.71
C MET A 183 14.27 3.55 11.02
N VAL A 184 13.51 4.47 10.41
CA VAL A 184 14.08 5.63 9.71
C VAL A 184 14.69 6.64 10.69
N LYS A 185 14.12 6.81 11.89
CA LYS A 185 14.67 7.67 12.94
C LYS A 185 16.00 7.15 13.49
N ASN A 186 16.12 5.83 13.67
CA ASN A 186 17.32 5.19 14.19
C ASN A 186 18.38 4.92 13.11
N SER A 187 18.00 5.04 11.83
CA SER A 187 18.91 4.93 10.72
C SER A 187 19.68 6.23 10.47
N SER A 188 21.00 6.11 10.32
CA SER A 188 21.88 7.22 9.92
C SER A 188 21.83 7.51 8.42
N ASN A 189 21.28 6.60 7.60
CA ASN A 189 21.33 6.65 6.14
C ASN A 189 19.95 6.62 5.46
N LEU A 190 18.83 6.59 6.18
CA LEU A 190 17.48 6.63 5.59
C LEU A 190 16.74 7.92 5.94
N CYS A 191 15.85 8.39 5.06
CA CYS A 191 14.98 9.54 5.31
C CYS A 191 13.61 9.40 4.64
N PHE A 192 12.66 10.20 5.13
CA PHE A 192 11.41 10.49 4.43
C PHE A 192 11.59 11.75 3.57
N PRO A 193 11.74 11.65 2.25
CA PRO A 193 12.11 12.78 1.41
C PRO A 193 10.96 13.79 1.19
N VAL A 194 9.71 13.39 1.50
CA VAL A 194 8.50 14.21 1.29
C VAL A 194 7.55 14.16 2.50
N GLY A 195 8.05 13.72 3.65
CA GLY A 195 7.24 13.27 4.78
C GLY A 195 7.20 14.19 6.00
N ASP A 196 7.83 15.37 5.99
CA ASP A 196 7.71 16.32 7.09
C ASP A 196 6.30 16.96 7.14
N VAL A 197 5.92 17.45 8.32
CA VAL A 197 4.56 17.96 8.57
C VAL A 197 4.26 19.18 7.71
N GLU A 198 5.24 20.06 7.51
CA GLU A 198 5.06 21.30 6.74
C GLU A 198 4.78 20.95 5.27
N THR A 199 5.61 20.10 4.66
CA THR A 199 5.41 19.64 3.27
C THR A 199 4.05 18.98 3.09
N GLN A 200 3.60 18.14 4.03
CA GLN A 200 2.27 17.52 3.96
C GLN A 200 1.13 18.53 4.04
N VAL A 201 1.24 19.53 4.93
CA VAL A 201 0.22 20.59 5.07
C VAL A 201 0.16 21.47 3.83
N GLN A 202 1.31 21.84 3.26
CA GLN A 202 1.37 22.61 2.02
C GLN A 202 0.80 21.82 0.84
N TRP A 203 1.13 20.53 0.75
CA TRP A 203 0.56 19.61 -0.24
C TRP A 203 -0.96 19.54 -0.12
N PHE A 204 -1.49 19.33 1.10
CA PHE A 204 -2.92 19.25 1.37
C PHE A 204 -3.65 20.55 0.99
N LYS A 205 -3.10 21.72 1.35
CA LYS A 205 -3.68 23.02 1.01
C LYS A 205 -3.71 23.27 -0.50
N ARG A 206 -2.66 22.86 -1.23
CA ARG A 206 -2.57 23.03 -2.68
C ARG A 206 -3.56 22.13 -3.43
N TRP A 207 -3.63 20.86 -3.07
CA TRP A 207 -4.43 19.86 -3.78
C TRP A 207 -5.86 19.73 -3.26
N ASN A 208 -6.14 20.27 -2.07
CA ASN A 208 -7.41 20.14 -1.36
C ASN A 208 -7.97 18.70 -1.36
N THR A 209 -7.07 17.73 -1.24
CA THR A 209 -7.36 16.30 -1.39
C THR A 209 -6.92 15.56 -0.14
N TYR A 210 -7.80 14.73 0.41
CA TYR A 210 -7.46 13.85 1.52
C TYR A 210 -7.38 12.40 1.02
N PRO A 211 -6.22 11.71 1.12
CA PRO A 211 -6.08 10.37 0.56
C PRO A 211 -6.97 9.33 1.24
N LEU A 212 -7.66 8.54 0.40
CA LEU A 212 -8.55 7.45 0.79
C LEU A 212 -7.92 6.12 0.35
N TYR A 213 -7.96 5.12 1.22
CA TYR A 213 -7.22 3.87 0.97
C TYR A 213 -8.13 2.67 0.81
N HIS A 214 -8.99 2.47 1.81
CA HIS A 214 -9.89 1.35 1.87
C HIS A 214 -11.34 1.85 1.88
N CYS A 215 -12.22 1.07 1.30
CA CYS A 215 -13.66 1.33 1.28
C CYS A 215 -14.43 0.12 1.78
N LEU A 216 -15.60 0.35 2.37
CA LEU A 216 -16.52 -0.75 2.67
C LEU A 216 -17.31 -1.11 1.41
N ALA A 217 -17.36 -2.38 1.08
CA ALA A 217 -18.24 -2.91 0.03
C ALA A 217 -19.25 -3.88 0.65
N VAL A 218 -20.48 -3.87 0.13
CA VAL A 218 -21.55 -4.79 0.52
C VAL A 218 -22.08 -5.53 -0.70
N ARG A 219 -22.68 -6.70 -0.49
CA ARG A 219 -23.32 -7.43 -1.57
C ARG A 219 -24.56 -6.70 -2.05
N ARG A 220 -24.79 -6.73 -3.37
CA ARG A 220 -25.93 -6.07 -4.01
C ARG A 220 -27.26 -6.59 -3.47
N GLU A 221 -27.37 -7.87 -3.11
CA GLU A 221 -28.60 -8.42 -2.53
C GLU A 221 -28.90 -7.92 -1.10
N VAL A 222 -27.95 -7.25 -0.44
CA VAL A 222 -28.10 -6.70 0.92
C VAL A 222 -28.19 -5.16 0.93
N ALA A 223 -27.72 -4.50 -0.12
CA ALA A 223 -27.72 -3.05 -0.28
C ALA A 223 -29.11 -2.50 -0.60
#